data_AF-A0A1Q4YUS3-F1
#
_entry.id   AF-A0A1Q4YUS3-F1
#
_cell.length_a   1.000
_cell.length_b   1.000
_cell.length_c   1.000
_cell.angle_alpha   90.00
_cell.angle_beta   90.00
_cell.angle_gamma   90.00
#
_symmetry.space_group_name_H-M   'P 1'
#
loop_
_entity.id
_entity.type
_entity.pdbx_description
1 polymer ?
#
loop_
_entity_poly.entity_id
_entity_poly.type
_entity_poly.pdbx_seq_one_letter_code
_entity_poly.pdbx_strand_id
1 'polypeptide(L)' 'MDHPDGSGLDRELANSARRSRLLDDQAPPDTVRVPTDGRPVPEIAAEVLAVTGWSAAPDGAR' A
#
# COMPACT_ATOMS: atom_id res chain seq x y z
N MET A 1 37.63 13.38 0.99
CA MET A 1 36.59 12.95 1.95
C MET A 1 35.27 13.22 1.23
N ASP A 2 34.85 12.29 0.38
CA ASP A 2 33.58 12.39 -0.36
C ASP A 2 32.48 11.83 0.54
N HIS A 3 31.47 12.64 0.86
CA HIS A 3 30.20 12.13 1.36
C HIS A 3 29.15 12.42 0.29
N PRO A 4 28.58 11.38 -0.37
CA PRO A 4 27.40 11.55 -1.19
C PRO A 4 26.27 10.63 -0.68
N ASP A 5 25.39 11.18 0.13
CA ASP A 5 23.95 11.23 -0.09
C ASP A 5 23.39 10.05 -0.93
N GLY A 6 22.90 8.99 -0.26
CA GLY A 6 22.28 7.80 -0.91
C GLY A 6 22.60 6.43 -0.30
N SER A 7 22.96 6.37 0.98
CA SER A 7 23.71 5.26 1.61
C SER A 7 22.97 3.93 1.86
N GLY A 8 21.85 3.66 1.20
CA GLY A 8 21.09 2.44 1.51
C GLY A 8 20.03 1.97 0.54
N LEU A 9 19.93 2.48 -0.70
CA LEU A 9 18.84 2.07 -1.61
C LEU A 9 18.76 0.55 -1.79
N ASP A 10 19.88 -0.11 -2.10
CA ASP A 10 19.91 -1.57 -2.25
C ASP A 10 19.48 -2.31 -0.98
N ARG A 11 19.91 -1.79 0.18
CA ARG A 11 19.50 -2.33 1.48
C ARG A 11 17.99 -2.15 1.70
N GLU A 12 17.45 -0.98 1.40
CA GLU A 12 16.02 -0.71 1.57
C GLU A 12 15.16 -1.47 0.56
N LEU A 13 15.64 -1.69 -0.68
CA LEU A 13 14.98 -2.55 -1.66
C LEU A 13 14.97 -4.02 -1.19
N ALA A 14 16.09 -4.53 -0.69
CA ALA A 14 16.17 -5.88 -0.13
C ALA A 14 15.25 -6.03 1.10
N ASN A 15 15.22 -5.01 1.97
CA ASN A 15 14.32 -4.97 3.13
C ASN A 15 12.85 -4.95 2.70
N SER A 16 12.50 -4.15 1.69
CA SER A 16 11.15 -4.05 1.15
C SER A 16 10.69 -5.39 0.56
N ALA A 17 11.52 -6.03 -0.27
CA ALA A 17 11.22 -7.34 -0.84
C ALA A 17 11.02 -8.42 0.24
N ARG A 18 11.86 -8.42 1.28
CA ARG A 18 11.69 -9.31 2.44
C ARG A 18 10.38 -9.03 3.19
N ARG A 19 10.05 -7.75 3.42
CA ARG A 19 8.81 -7.35 4.12
C ARG A 19 7.57 -7.70 3.31
N SER A 20 7.58 -7.54 1.99
CA SER A 20 6.46 -7.94 1.12
C SER A 20 6.14 -9.41 1.31
N ARG A 21 7.15 -10.29 1.23
CA ARG A 21 6.97 -11.74 1.44
C ARG A 21 6.40 -12.04 2.83
N LEU A 22 6.93 -11.40 3.86
CA LEU A 22 6.43 -11.58 5.22
C LEU A 22 4.96 -11.15 5.35
N LEU A 23 4.59 -10.03 4.74
CA LEU A 23 3.21 -9.55 4.74
C LEU A 23 2.29 -10.48 3.95
N ASP A 24 2.78 -11.11 2.88
CA ASP A 24 2.03 -12.09 2.10
C ASP A 24 1.82 -13.38 2.90
N ASP A 25 2.87 -13.86 3.58
CA ASP A 25 2.81 -15.08 4.39
C ASP A 25 1.95 -14.91 5.66
N GLN A 26 1.91 -13.70 6.24
CA GLN A 26 1.25 -13.42 7.52
C GLN A 26 -0.09 -12.69 7.40
N ALA A 27 -0.56 -12.42 6.18
CA ALA A 27 -1.84 -11.76 5.99
C ALA A 27 -2.99 -12.61 6.53
N PRO A 28 -3.89 -12.02 7.35
CA PRO A 28 -5.20 -12.63 7.62
C PRO A 28 -5.93 -13.00 6.32
N PRO A 29 -6.74 -14.08 6.30
CA PRO A 29 -7.42 -14.55 5.08
C PRO A 29 -8.35 -13.52 4.41
N ASP A 30 -8.84 -12.55 5.16
CA ASP A 30 -9.71 -11.45 4.71
C ASP A 30 -8.92 -10.21 4.24
N THR A 31 -7.59 -10.29 4.20
CA THR A 31 -6.75 -9.20 3.70
C THR A 31 -6.92 -9.05 2.19
N VAL A 32 -7.30 -7.86 1.75
CA VAL A 32 -7.39 -7.51 0.32
C VAL A 32 -6.10 -6.83 -0.15
N ARG A 33 -5.58 -7.26 -1.31
CA ARG A 33 -4.42 -6.67 -1.97
C ARG A 33 -4.88 -5.74 -3.09
N VAL A 34 -4.48 -4.47 -3.02
CA VAL A 34 -4.76 -3.45 -4.03
C VAL A 34 -3.45 -3.12 -4.75
N PRO A 35 -3.26 -3.48 -6.05
CA PRO A 35 -2.05 -3.14 -6.78
C PRO A 35 -1.96 -1.63 -7.01
N THR A 36 -0.75 -1.06 -6.95
CA THR A 36 -0.54 0.40 -7.06
C THR A 36 0.22 0.82 -8.31
N ASP A 37 1.08 -0.04 -8.85
CA ASP A 37 2.01 0.33 -9.91
C ASP A 37 1.30 0.64 -11.22
N GLY A 38 1.68 1.77 -11.84
CA GLY A 38 1.10 2.22 -13.10
C GLY A 38 -0.36 2.65 -13.02
N ARG A 39 -0.96 2.71 -11.82
CA ARG A 39 -2.37 3.06 -11.63
C ARG A 39 -2.53 4.50 -11.14
N PRO A 40 -3.55 5.22 -11.63
CA PRO A 40 -3.87 6.54 -11.12
C PRO A 40 -4.47 6.43 -9.71
N VAL A 41 -4.08 7.33 -8.82
CA VAL A 41 -4.53 7.37 -7.42
C VAL A 41 -6.06 7.32 -7.27
N PRO A 42 -6.88 8.02 -8.09
CA PRO A 42 -8.33 7.92 -8.00
C PRO A 42 -8.90 6.51 -8.19
N GLU A 43 -8.31 5.68 -9.05
CA GLU A 43 -8.74 4.30 -9.25
C GLU A 43 -8.39 3.40 -8.07
N ILE A 44 -7.18 3.59 -7.51
CA ILE A 44 -6.75 2.91 -6.28
C ILE A 44 -7.69 3.27 -5.13
N ALA A 45 -8.00 4.56 -4.96
CA ALA A 45 -8.90 5.04 -3.92
C ALA A 45 -10.32 4.46 -4.06
N ALA A 46 -10.86 4.40 -5.28
CA ALA A 46 -12.16 3.80 -5.54
C ALA A 46 -12.20 2.32 -5.16
N GLU A 47 -11.15 1.56 -5.47
CA GLU A 47 -11.04 0.15 -5.06
C GLU A 47 -10.95 0.00 -3.55
N VAL A 48 -10.11 0.81 -2.88
CA VAL A 48 -10.00 0.82 -1.41
C VAL A 48 -11.35 1.10 -0.76
N LEU A 49 -12.10 2.10 -1.24
CA LEU A 49 -13.43 2.42 -0.73
C LEU A 49 -14.42 1.26 -0.92
N ALA A 50 -14.38 0.58 -2.07
CA ALA A 50 -15.25 -0.54 -2.37
C ALA A 50 -14.96 -1.76 -1.47
N VAL A 51 -13.67 -2.08 -1.23
CA VAL A 51 -13.30 -3.28 -0.46
C VAL A 51 -13.40 -3.06 1.05
N THR A 52 -13.23 -1.83 1.53
CA THR A 52 -13.36 -1.49 2.96
C THR A 52 -14.79 -1.13 3.36
N GLY A 53 -15.66 -0.80 2.40
CA GLY A 53 -16.99 -0.27 2.68
C GLY A 53 -16.96 1.13 3.29
N TRP A 54 -15.84 1.86 3.22
CA TRP A 54 -15.68 3.23 3.72
C TRP A 54 -16.41 4.29 2.88
N SER A 55 -17.47 3.90 2.17
CA SER A 55 -18.40 4.85 1.55
C SER A 55 -19.14 5.60 2.65
N ALA A 56 -18.79 6.86 2.87
CA ALA A 56 -19.63 7.76 3.65
C ALA A 56 -20.99 7.88 2.93
N ALA A 57 -22.05 7.35 3.54
CA ALA A 57 -23.30 8.10 3.48
C ALA A 57 -23.01 9.43 4.19
N PRO A 58 -23.48 10.59 3.68
CA PRO A 58 -23.56 11.76 4.56
C PRO A 58 -24.45 11.35 5.74
N ASP A 59 -23.85 11.18 6.91
CA ASP A 59 -24.59 11.23 8.17
C ASP A 59 -25.25 12.62 8.22
N GLY A 60 -26.52 12.68 7.83
CA GLY A 60 -27.28 13.93 7.78
C GLY A 60 -28.11 14.22 6.53
N ALA A 61 -28.44 13.24 5.68
CA ALA A 61 -29.67 13.36 4.89
C ALA A 61 -30.89 13.09 5.78
N ARG A 62 -31.20 14.00 6.71
CA ARG A 62 -32.49 14.09 7.40
C ARG A 62 -32.81 15.52 7.80
#